data_AF-A0A4Y4M899-F1
#
_entry.id   AF-A0A4Y4M899-F1
#
_cell.length_a   1.000
_cell.length_b   1.000
_cell.length_c   1.000
_cell.angle_alpha   90.00
_cell.angle_beta   90.00
_cell.angle_gamma   90.00
#
_symmetry.space_group_name_H-M   'P 1'
#
loop_
_entity.id
_entity.type
_entity.pdbx_description
1 polymer ?
#
loop_
_entity_poly.entity_id
_entity_poly.type
_entity_poly.pdbx_seq_one_letter_code
_entity_poly.pdbx_strand_id
1 'polypeptide(L)'
;MEENKIPQRFLDNIVISLYLTIAYAVLFMVYLGLPFRLSSNFLLILFIVCSLLFSTGGIYFAAKSFLKTKISSVILIVINALGLLVPLTLILLLL
;
A
#
# COMPACT_ATOMS: atom_id res chain seq x y z
N MET A 1 36.81 -9.91 5.44
CA MET A 1 35.65 -9.20 6.03
C MET A 1 34.48 -9.47 5.10
N GLU A 2 33.72 -10.53 5.37
CA GLU A 2 32.57 -10.92 4.55
C GLU A 2 31.45 -9.90 4.80
N GLU A 3 31.30 -8.94 3.89
CA GLU A 3 30.17 -8.03 3.95
C GLU A 3 28.89 -8.86 3.81
N ASN A 4 28.09 -8.91 4.87
CA ASN A 4 26.70 -9.37 4.88
C ASN A 4 25.84 -8.45 3.98
N LYS A 5 26.13 -8.43 2.69
CA LYS A 5 25.36 -7.68 1.70
C LYS A 5 24.01 -8.36 1.53
N ILE A 6 22.97 -7.67 1.97
CA ILE A 6 21.59 -8.05 1.69
C ILE A 6 21.45 -8.20 0.18
N PRO A 7 20.96 -9.35 -0.33
CA PRO A 7 20.83 -9.56 -1.77
C PRO A 7 19.93 -8.48 -2.39
N GLN A 8 20.37 -7.91 -3.51
CA GLN A 8 19.76 -6.73 -4.14
C GLN A 8 18.26 -6.92 -4.42
N ARG A 9 17.85 -8.14 -4.79
CA ARG A 9 16.44 -8.52 -4.97
C ARG A 9 15.54 -8.21 -3.76
N PHE A 10 16.07 -8.29 -2.54
CA PHE A 10 15.29 -7.97 -1.33
C PHE A 10 15.14 -6.46 -1.15
N LEU A 11 16.16 -5.68 -1.51
CA LEU A 11 16.08 -4.23 -1.55
C LEU A 11 15.12 -3.77 -2.65
N ASP A 12 15.14 -4.39 -3.83
CA ASP A 12 14.24 -4.08 -4.93
C ASP A 12 12.77 -4.26 -4.54
N ASN A 13 12.44 -5.37 -3.85
CA ASN A 13 11.08 -5.60 -3.33
C ASN A 13 10.64 -4.52 -2.31
N ILE A 14 11.56 -4.04 -1.46
CA ILE A 14 11.26 -2.95 -0.52
C ILE A 14 10.96 -1.66 -1.27
N VAL A 15 11.74 -1.35 -2.30
CA VAL A 15 11.53 -0.19 -3.17
C VAL A 15 10.19 -0.29 -3.91
N ILE A 16 9.84 -1.46 -4.44
CA ILE A 16 8.54 -1.69 -5.09
C ILE A 16 7.40 -1.47 -4.08
N SER A 17 7.52 -2.03 -2.87
CA SER A 17 6.53 -1.82 -1.80
C SER A 17 6.37 -0.33 -1.47
N LEU A 18 7.47 0.41 -1.36
CA LEU A 18 7.46 1.84 -1.12
C LEU A 18 6.76 2.61 -2.24
N TYR A 19 7.02 2.29 -3.51
CA TYR A 19 6.33 2.91 -4.65
C TYR A 19 4.82 2.67 -4.60
N LEU A 20 4.39 1.47 -4.24
CA LEU A 20 2.97 1.16 -4.08
C LEU A 20 2.34 1.95 -2.93
N THR A 21 3.06 2.12 -1.81
CA THR A 21 2.61 2.96 -0.69
C THR A 21 2.48 4.43 -1.09
N ILE A 22 3.43 4.96 -1.85
CA ILE A 22 3.37 6.34 -2.37
C ILE A 22 2.19 6.50 -3.34
N ALA A 23 2.00 5.54 -4.25
CA ALA A 23 0.87 5.56 -5.18
C ALA A 23 -0.48 5.54 -4.44
N TYR A 24 -0.59 4.74 -3.39
CA TYR A 24 -1.75 4.74 -2.49
C TYR A 24 -1.95 6.11 -1.82
N ALA A 25 -0.90 6.71 -1.26
CA ALA A 25 -1.00 8.01 -0.61
C ALA A 25 -1.47 9.12 -1.58
N VAL A 26 -0.94 9.12 -2.81
CA VAL A 26 -1.38 10.05 -3.87
C VAL A 26 -2.85 9.83 -4.21
N LEU A 27 -3.26 8.57 -4.41
CA LEU A 27 -4.66 8.22 -4.67
C LEU A 27 -5.58 8.70 -3.54
N PHE A 28 -5.17 8.51 -2.29
CA PHE A 28 -5.91 8.94 -1.11
C PHE A 28 -6.06 10.46 -1.04
N MET A 29 -5.00 11.22 -1.33
CA MET A 29 -5.05 12.68 -1.40
C MET A 29 -6.00 13.18 -2.50
N VAL A 30 -5.99 12.54 -3.66
CA VAL A 30 -6.91 12.85 -4.76
C VAL A 30 -8.36 12.59 -4.31
N TYR A 31 -8.62 11.46 -3.66
CA TYR A 31 -9.94 11.13 -3.16
C TYR A 31 -10.44 12.13 -2.10
N LEU A 32 -9.59 12.53 -1.14
CA LEU A 32 -9.93 13.53 -0.12
C LEU A 32 -10.17 14.93 -0.70
N GLY A 33 -9.50 15.28 -1.79
CA GLY A 33 -9.67 16.56 -2.48
C GLY A 33 -10.96 16.67 -3.29
N LEU A 34 -11.67 15.55 -3.50
CA LEU A 34 -12.92 15.53 -4.25
C LEU A 34 -14.11 15.81 -3.32
N PRO A 35 -15.00 16.75 -3.67
CA PRO A 35 -16.22 16.97 -2.90
C PRO A 35 -17.07 15.70 -2.89
N PHE A 36 -17.32 15.14 -1.71
CA PHE A 36 -18.06 13.87 -1.52
C PHE A 36 -19.43 13.84 -2.22
N ARG A 37 -20.10 14.99 -2.37
CA ARG A 37 -21.39 15.11 -3.09
C ARG A 37 -21.29 15.01 -4.62
N LEU A 38 -20.09 15.10 -5.19
CA LEU A 38 -19.81 15.05 -6.62
C LEU A 38 -19.05 13.79 -7.03
N SER A 39 -18.60 12.98 -6.06
CA SER A 39 -17.93 11.71 -6.36
C SER A 39 -18.94 10.73 -6.94
N SER A 40 -18.81 10.45 -8.24
CA SER A 40 -19.55 9.38 -8.90
C SER A 40 -19.29 8.03 -8.23
N ASN A 41 -20.31 7.15 -8.20
CA ASN A 41 -20.16 5.76 -7.79
C ASN A 41 -18.98 5.06 -8.49
N PHE A 42 -18.69 5.43 -9.74
CA PHE A 42 -17.55 4.94 -10.48
C PHE A 42 -16.20 5.32 -9.83
N LEU A 43 -16.03 6.59 -9.45
CA LEU A 43 -14.80 7.08 -8.82
C LEU A 43 -14.57 6.42 -7.46
N LEU A 44 -15.65 6.22 -6.70
CA LEU A 44 -15.59 5.55 -5.41
C LEU A 44 -15.20 4.07 -5.56
N ILE A 45 -15.79 3.35 -6.51
CA ILE A 45 -15.41 1.95 -6.79
C ILE A 45 -13.96 1.88 -7.26
N LEU A 46 -13.54 2.76 -8.16
CA LEU A 46 -12.17 2.82 -8.64
C LEU A 46 -11.19 3.09 -7.49
N PHE A 47 -11.52 4.02 -6.59
CA PHE A 47 -10.73 4.29 -5.39
C PHE A 47 -10.59 3.04 -4.52
N ILE A 48 -11.68 2.31 -4.25
CA ILE A 48 -11.66 1.10 -3.44
C ILE A 48 -10.77 0.04 -4.09
N VAL A 49 -10.96 -0.27 -5.37
CA VAL A 49 -10.20 -1.32 -6.07
C VAL A 49 -8.72 -0.97 -6.12
N CYS A 50 -8.36 0.27 -6.50
CA CYS A 50 -6.97 0.70 -6.55
C CYS A 50 -6.32 0.70 -5.15
N SER A 51 -7.05 1.13 -4.12
CA SER A 51 -6.55 1.14 -2.74
C SER A 51 -6.26 -0.27 -2.22
N LEU A 52 -7.14 -1.22 -2.51
CA LEU A 52 -6.92 -2.64 -2.21
C LEU A 52 -5.71 -3.19 -2.95
N LEU A 53 -5.58 -2.92 -4.26
CA LEU A 53 -4.47 -3.40 -5.08
C LEU A 53 -3.12 -2.85 -4.58
N PHE A 54 -3.03 -1.54 -4.36
CA PHE A 54 -1.77 -0.91 -3.94
C PHE A 54 -1.36 -1.34 -2.53
N SER A 55 -2.29 -1.36 -1.58
CA SER A 55 -2.00 -1.75 -0.20
C SER A 55 -1.64 -3.24 -0.11
N THR A 56 -2.40 -4.12 -0.77
CA THR A 56 -2.11 -5.57 -0.78
C THR A 56 -0.80 -5.86 -1.50
N GLY A 57 -0.53 -5.19 -2.63
CA GLY A 57 0.75 -5.28 -3.33
C GLY A 57 1.92 -4.81 -2.46
N GLY A 58 1.76 -3.67 -1.78
CA GLY A 58 2.75 -3.13 -0.85
C GLY A 58 3.10 -4.13 0.26
N ILE A 59 2.08 -4.76 0.86
CA ILE A 59 2.26 -5.84 1.86
C ILE A 59 2.97 -7.04 1.24
N TYR A 60 2.54 -7.51 0.07
CA TYR A 60 3.11 -8.69 -0.59
C TYR A 60 4.61 -8.54 -0.85
N PHE A 61 5.02 -7.40 -1.43
CA PHE A 61 6.44 -7.16 -1.72
C PHE A 61 7.26 -6.93 -0.44
N ALA A 62 6.72 -6.25 0.57
CA ALA A 62 7.39 -6.09 1.85
C ALA A 62 7.58 -7.43 2.59
N ALA A 63 6.56 -8.29 2.58
CA ALA A 63 6.59 -9.63 3.18
C ALA A 63 7.63 -10.54 2.51
N LYS A 64 7.79 -10.44 1.18
CA LYS A 64 8.79 -11.20 0.42
C LYS A 64 10.23 -10.92 0.85
N SER A 65 10.48 -9.75 1.45
CA SER A 65 11.80 -9.37 1.98
C SER A 65 11.98 -9.53 3.48
N PHE A 66 10.95 -10.00 4.19
CA PHE A 66 10.92 -10.06 5.65
C PHE A 66 12.12 -10.79 6.28
N LEU A 67 12.58 -11.89 5.66
CA LEU A 67 13.68 -12.71 6.21
C LEU A 67 15.05 -11.99 6.20
N LYS A 68 15.25 -11.01 5.31
CA LYS A 68 16.56 -10.34 5.13
C LYS A 68 16.53 -8.85 5.49
N THR A 69 15.39 -8.18 5.38
CA THR A 69 15.21 -6.75 5.72
C THR A 69 14.08 -6.55 6.75
N LYS A 70 14.19 -7.25 7.90
CA LYS A 70 13.11 -7.33 8.91
C LYS A 70 12.48 -5.98 9.28
N ILE A 71 13.29 -4.98 9.64
CA ILE A 71 12.76 -3.70 10.13
C ILE A 71 11.98 -2.95 9.04
N SER A 72 12.57 -2.77 7.85
CA SER A 72 11.91 -2.07 6.75
C SER A 72 10.67 -2.81 6.26
N SER A 73 10.71 -4.14 6.19
CA SER A 73 9.55 -4.96 5.83
C SER A 73 8.41 -4.79 6.83
N VAL A 74 8.68 -4.85 8.13
CA VAL A 74 7.65 -4.68 9.18
C VAL A 74 6.98 -3.31 9.07
N ILE A 75 7.76 -2.24 8.95
CA ILE A 75 7.24 -0.86 8.83
C ILE A 75 6.32 -0.74 7.62
N LEU A 76 6.75 -1.21 6.45
CA LEU A 76 5.94 -1.16 5.23
C LEU A 76 4.68 -2.01 5.33
N ILE A 77 4.74 -3.20 5.92
CA ILE A 77 3.55 -4.04 6.14
C ILE A 77 2.55 -3.30 7.02
N VAL A 78 2.99 -2.72 8.14
CA VAL A 78 2.10 -1.99 9.07
C VAL A 78 1.46 -0.80 8.39
N ILE A 79 2.22 0.02 7.66
CA ILE A 79 1.70 1.20 6.95
C ILE A 79 0.66 0.80 5.90
N ASN A 80 0.97 -0.19 5.06
CA ASN A 80 0.02 -0.64 4.03
C ASN A 80 -1.20 -1.35 4.64
N ALA A 81 -1.06 -2.05 5.77
CA ALA A 81 -2.18 -2.66 6.49
C ALA A 81 -3.11 -1.61 7.11
N LEU A 82 -2.55 -0.53 7.68
CA LEU A 82 -3.33 0.62 8.14
C LEU A 82 -4.03 1.31 6.96
N GLY A 83 -3.33 1.44 5.83
CA GLY A 83 -3.91 1.92 4.58
C GLY A 83 -5.12 1.09 4.14
N LEU A 84 -5.05 -0.23 4.24
CA LEU A 84 -6.12 -1.17 3.89
C LEU A 84 -7.41 -0.98 4.70
N LEU A 85 -7.33 -0.43 5.92
CA LEU A 85 -8.51 -0.16 6.74
C LEU A 85 -9.46 0.85 6.07
N VAL A 86 -8.92 1.82 5.32
CA VAL A 86 -9.73 2.83 4.63
C VAL A 86 -10.67 2.20 3.59
N PRO A 87 -10.19 1.48 2.56
CA PRO A 87 -11.10 0.85 1.60
C PRO A 87 -12.00 -0.20 2.25
N LEU A 88 -11.54 -0.92 3.29
CA LEU A 88 -12.39 -1.89 3.99
C LEU A 88 -13.56 -1.22 4.73
N THR A 89 -13.32 -0.11 5.42
CA THR A 89 -14.40 0.65 6.09
C THR A 89 -15.39 1.23 5.09
N LEU A 90 -14.92 1.70 3.93
CA LEU A 90 -15.80 2.15 2.84
C LEU A 90 -16.65 1.01 2.28
N ILE A 91 -16.07 -0.17 2.06
CA ILE A 91 -16.83 -1.36 1.64
C ILE A 91 -17.90 -1.71 2.67
N LEU A 92 -17.54 -1.69 3.96
CA LEU A 92 -18.48 -1.99 5.05
C LEU A 92 -19.66 -0.99 5.10
N LEU A 93 -19.41 0.28 4.81
CA LEU A 93 -20.46 1.32 4.73
C LEU A 93 -21.39 1.17 3.52
N LEU A 94 -20.94 0.49 2.47
CA LEU A 94 -21.71 0.28 1.23
C LEU A 94 -22.55 -1.00 1.25
N LEU A 95 -22.21 -1.95 2.13
CA LEU A 95 -22.94 -3.20 2.33
C LEU A 95 -24.20 -2.96 3.17
#